data_AF-A0A1Y1RQB5-F1
#
_entry.id   AF-A0A1Y1RQB5-F1
#
_cell.length_a   1.000
_cell.length_b   1.000
_cell.length_c   1.000
_cell.angle_alpha   90.00
_cell.angle_beta   90.00
_cell.angle_gamma   90.00
#
_symmetry.space_group_name_H-M   'P 1'
#
loop_
_entity.id
_entity.type
_entity.pdbx_description
1 polymer ?
#
loop_
_entity_poly.entity_id
_entity_poly.type
_entity_poly.pdbx_seq_one_letter_code
_entity_poly.pdbx_strand_id
1 'polypeptide(L)'
;MCEVAQKLGGQGFDLTIHTVGFKVDEAAQKELECVADATGGEFISAENTRQLADSMTFLTHRELVGYETVGTEFEFADKPEDAIWLGEGRYRTSVVPDLSSSSGDPKPRYYRLAIPENHNAVVTLKAIPNRNSEGEGEHDVQIKVEDMANTSSGVCQDMYAFENKYGVVSRPVEVSANGNEAATAALGMLLLRDKDESRDDSACDLTQWTVENQIYIEASDFDAQFGDNEVQVEVEVQFEPVVKNADRQQLHEEWDSLSDTSLPSMRFGQPSEIVGGKNYAEAKELSSGNTYRDTLVRGEMKFYKLPVEWGQRPVVAIRSVEGETGETVPVNYVLTDPFYHDTYLFQNTKTEGNVEVVAPSRYIEYNNRGDYVDSYGANSRAGNYYFAVSMRGSNAEKLEGAEQPFEISVLMDGEPTIGPDWRPVENNGPEPSDQPILSDRVAPGTTKSGSADQATSDSDSSATDQAADSEQNLANTSENRGFLGNLLIMSLVALLALLIIGALIAVLLLRKNKSKNAPPPYGP
;
A
#
# COMPACT_ATOMS: atom_id res chain seq x y z
N MET A 1 -10.98 5.40 -43.57
CA MET A 1 -11.90 5.64 -42.43
C MET A 1 -11.24 6.43 -41.30
N CYS A 2 -9.96 6.20 -41.01
CA CYS A 2 -9.26 6.89 -39.91
C CYS A 2 -9.29 8.44 -39.97
N GLU A 3 -9.10 9.04 -41.15
CA GLU A 3 -9.15 10.52 -41.27
C GLU A 3 -10.52 11.12 -40.90
N VAL A 4 -11.60 10.32 -41.01
CA VAL A 4 -12.94 10.72 -40.59
C VAL A 4 -13.10 10.54 -39.08
N ALA A 5 -12.59 9.46 -38.51
CA ALA A 5 -12.59 9.21 -37.07
C ALA A 5 -11.84 10.31 -36.30
N GLN A 6 -10.66 10.72 -36.77
CA GLN A 6 -9.88 11.83 -36.21
C GLN A 6 -10.64 13.17 -36.22
N LYS A 7 -11.42 13.41 -37.29
CA LYS A 7 -12.27 14.61 -37.38
C LYS A 7 -13.48 14.56 -36.46
N LEU A 8 -13.95 13.36 -36.09
CA LEU A 8 -15.09 13.17 -35.19
C LEU A 8 -14.67 13.26 -33.72
N GLY A 9 -13.54 12.65 -33.34
CA GLY A 9 -12.99 12.78 -31.99
C GLY A 9 -12.65 14.24 -31.60
N GLY A 10 -12.28 15.07 -32.57
CA GLY A 10 -11.98 16.50 -32.34
C GLY A 10 -13.20 17.44 -32.24
N GLN A 11 -14.44 16.96 -32.40
CA GLN A 11 -15.65 17.80 -32.46
C GLN A 11 -16.38 18.01 -31.12
N GLY A 12 -15.85 17.48 -30.01
CA GLY A 12 -16.38 17.73 -28.67
C GLY A 12 -17.65 16.94 -28.32
N PHE A 13 -17.93 15.86 -29.06
CA PHE A 13 -18.88 14.84 -28.65
C PHE A 13 -18.11 13.69 -28.01
N ASP A 14 -18.59 13.20 -26.87
CA ASP A 14 -18.04 12.03 -26.18
C ASP A 14 -18.47 10.78 -26.96
N LEU A 15 -17.65 10.39 -27.95
CA LEU A 15 -17.91 9.29 -28.87
C LEU A 15 -16.68 8.38 -28.96
N THR A 16 -16.78 7.23 -28.31
CA THR A 16 -15.80 6.14 -28.39
C THR A 16 -16.22 5.12 -29.44
N ILE A 17 -15.30 4.68 -30.29
CA ILE A 17 -15.53 3.64 -31.30
C ILE A 17 -14.53 2.51 -31.10
N HIS A 18 -14.98 1.38 -30.58
CA HIS A 18 -14.18 0.14 -30.58
C HIS A 18 -14.34 -0.61 -31.90
N THR A 19 -13.31 -1.32 -32.33
CA THR A 19 -13.31 -2.05 -33.61
C THR A 19 -12.86 -3.50 -33.46
N VAL A 20 -13.52 -4.41 -34.21
CA VAL A 20 -13.16 -5.84 -34.24
C VAL A 20 -12.77 -6.27 -35.64
N GLY A 21 -11.54 -6.70 -35.82
CA GLY A 21 -11.02 -7.25 -37.07
C GLY A 21 -11.25 -8.76 -37.17
N PHE A 22 -12.38 -9.20 -37.74
CA PHE A 22 -12.63 -10.64 -37.95
C PHE A 22 -12.05 -11.14 -39.26
N LYS A 23 -10.95 -11.90 -39.21
CA LYS A 23 -10.24 -12.45 -40.38
C LYS A 23 -9.93 -11.40 -41.45
N VAL A 24 -9.44 -10.26 -40.99
CA VAL A 24 -9.05 -9.13 -41.86
C VAL A 24 -7.57 -9.23 -42.22
N ASP A 25 -7.18 -8.62 -43.33
CA ASP A 25 -5.77 -8.51 -43.70
C ASP A 25 -5.05 -7.39 -42.93
N GLU A 26 -3.72 -7.35 -43.01
CA GLU A 26 -2.88 -6.41 -42.26
C GLU A 26 -3.19 -4.93 -42.59
N ALA A 27 -3.64 -4.66 -43.83
CA ALA A 27 -3.99 -3.30 -44.23
C ALA A 27 -5.32 -2.86 -43.59
N ALA A 28 -6.31 -3.75 -43.57
CA ALA A 28 -7.58 -3.51 -42.88
C ALA A 28 -7.42 -3.44 -41.35
N GLN A 29 -6.52 -4.25 -40.77
CA GLN A 29 -6.17 -4.18 -39.35
C GLN A 29 -5.67 -2.79 -38.95
N LYS A 30 -4.66 -2.27 -39.66
CA LYS A 30 -4.11 -0.92 -39.39
C LYS A 30 -5.15 0.18 -39.55
N GLU A 31 -6.11 0.01 -40.46
CA GLU A 31 -7.16 1.00 -40.66
C GLU A 31 -8.20 0.99 -39.53
N LEU A 32 -8.52 -0.19 -38.97
CA LEU A 32 -9.43 -0.34 -37.83
C LEU A 32 -8.79 0.16 -36.53
N GLU A 33 -7.53 -0.21 -36.29
CA GLU A 33 -6.72 0.26 -35.15
C GLU A 33 -6.67 1.80 -35.11
N CYS A 34 -6.36 2.42 -36.24
CA CYS A 34 -6.34 3.89 -36.35
C CYS A 34 -7.71 4.53 -36.07
N VAL A 35 -8.83 3.87 -36.38
CA VAL A 35 -10.19 4.38 -36.07
C VAL A 35 -10.46 4.31 -34.58
N ALA A 36 -10.08 3.20 -33.93
CA ALA A 36 -10.24 3.02 -32.49
C ALA A 36 -9.42 4.08 -31.72
N ASP A 37 -8.13 4.17 -32.01
CA ASP A 37 -7.20 5.14 -31.38
C ASP A 37 -7.69 6.59 -31.52
N ALA A 38 -8.18 6.95 -32.71
CA ALA A 38 -8.64 8.32 -32.99
C ALA A 38 -9.87 8.74 -32.18
N THR A 39 -10.57 7.79 -31.57
CA THR A 39 -11.77 8.01 -30.75
C THR A 39 -11.60 7.57 -29.30
N GLY A 40 -10.41 7.13 -28.91
CA GLY A 40 -10.14 6.58 -27.58
C GLY A 40 -10.72 5.19 -27.33
N GLY A 41 -11.11 4.45 -28.39
CA GLY A 41 -11.60 3.08 -28.28
C GLY A 41 -10.49 2.04 -28.47
N GLU A 42 -10.86 0.77 -28.36
CA GLU A 42 -9.93 -0.37 -28.50
C GLU A 42 -10.09 -1.12 -29.82
N PHE A 43 -8.99 -1.66 -30.34
CA PHE A 43 -8.97 -2.59 -31.47
C PHE A 43 -8.72 -4.02 -30.98
N ILE A 44 -9.58 -4.95 -31.42
CA ILE A 44 -9.48 -6.38 -31.10
C ILE A 44 -9.40 -7.18 -32.40
N SER A 45 -8.37 -8.02 -32.54
CA SER A 45 -8.29 -8.98 -33.64
C SER A 45 -8.99 -10.29 -33.30
N ALA A 46 -9.79 -10.80 -34.22
CA ALA A 46 -10.48 -12.09 -34.07
C ALA A 46 -10.16 -13.02 -35.26
N GLU A 47 -9.47 -14.11 -34.98
CA GLU A 47 -9.09 -15.11 -35.99
C GLU A 47 -10.16 -16.19 -36.20
N ASN A 48 -11.09 -16.32 -35.25
CA ASN A 48 -12.15 -17.32 -35.28
C ASN A 48 -13.46 -16.84 -34.65
N THR A 49 -14.53 -17.58 -34.92
CA THR A 49 -15.89 -17.19 -34.56
C THR A 49 -16.14 -17.17 -33.04
N ARG A 50 -15.31 -17.87 -32.26
CA ARG A 50 -15.37 -17.81 -30.79
C ARG A 50 -14.80 -16.48 -30.31
N GLN A 51 -13.56 -16.15 -30.73
CA GLN A 51 -12.95 -14.86 -30.43
C GLN A 51 -13.81 -13.67 -30.88
N LEU A 52 -14.51 -13.77 -32.01
CA LEU A 52 -15.46 -12.73 -32.44
C LEU A 52 -16.64 -12.60 -31.47
N ALA A 53 -17.24 -13.71 -31.04
CA ALA A 53 -18.33 -13.69 -30.06
C ALA A 53 -17.87 -13.15 -28.70
N ASP A 54 -16.67 -13.52 -28.25
CA ASP A 54 -16.06 -13.02 -27.02
C ASP A 54 -15.81 -11.50 -27.13
N SER A 55 -15.26 -11.04 -28.27
CA SER A 55 -15.04 -9.61 -28.56
C SER A 55 -16.35 -8.82 -28.62
N MET A 56 -17.40 -9.37 -29.24
CA MET A 56 -18.70 -8.70 -29.30
C MET A 56 -19.37 -8.64 -27.92
N THR A 57 -19.18 -9.65 -27.09
CA THR A 57 -19.67 -9.65 -25.71
C THR A 57 -18.94 -8.59 -24.89
N PHE A 58 -17.61 -8.54 -24.99
CA PHE A 58 -16.77 -7.51 -24.38
C PHE A 58 -17.21 -6.08 -24.77
N LEU A 59 -17.38 -5.81 -26.07
CA LEU A 59 -17.71 -4.48 -26.59
C LEU A 59 -19.17 -4.05 -26.38
N THR A 60 -20.06 -4.97 -25.99
CA THR A 60 -21.47 -4.66 -25.71
C THR A 60 -21.74 -4.39 -24.25
N HIS A 61 -20.81 -4.75 -23.38
CA HIS A 61 -20.83 -4.34 -21.98
C HIS A 61 -20.19 -2.95 -21.97
N ARG A 62 -20.81 -1.98 -21.26
CA ARG A 62 -20.21 -0.68 -20.93
C ARG A 62 -18.71 -0.88 -20.74
N GLU A 63 -17.86 -0.08 -21.42
CA GLU A 63 -16.39 -0.15 -21.36
C GLU A 63 -16.02 -0.69 -19.98
N LEU A 64 -15.43 -1.89 -19.94
CA LEU A 64 -14.86 -2.40 -18.71
C LEU A 64 -13.81 -1.37 -18.34
N VAL A 65 -14.17 -0.40 -17.50
CA VAL A 65 -13.25 0.62 -17.03
C VAL A 65 -12.37 -0.13 -16.05
N GLY A 66 -11.36 -0.78 -16.61
CA GLY A 66 -10.33 -1.46 -15.88
C GLY A 66 -9.56 -0.46 -15.04
N TYR A 67 -8.72 -1.00 -14.18
CA TYR A 67 -7.81 -0.18 -13.43
C TYR A 67 -6.84 0.54 -14.38
N GLU A 68 -6.87 1.88 -14.41
CA GLU A 68 -5.90 2.67 -15.16
C GLU A 68 -4.74 3.07 -14.24
N THR A 69 -3.51 2.71 -14.62
CA THR A 69 -2.33 3.06 -13.82
C THR A 69 -1.93 4.52 -13.93
N VAL A 70 -1.56 5.10 -12.79
CA VAL A 70 -1.12 6.48 -12.69
C VAL A 70 0.30 6.57 -12.18
N GLY A 71 1.02 7.59 -12.62
CA GLY A 71 2.36 7.87 -12.14
C GLY A 71 3.28 8.36 -13.23
N THR A 72 4.44 8.83 -12.81
CA THR A 72 5.56 9.12 -13.71
C THR A 72 6.19 7.80 -14.18
N GLU A 73 6.48 7.70 -15.47
CA GLU A 73 7.05 6.49 -16.06
C GLU A 73 8.49 6.26 -15.60
N PHE A 74 8.84 5.00 -15.34
CA PHE A 74 10.21 4.56 -15.04
C PHE A 74 10.37 3.09 -15.45
N GLU A 75 11.60 2.59 -15.44
CA GLU A 75 11.89 1.16 -15.60
C GLU A 75 12.68 0.66 -14.40
N PHE A 76 12.41 -0.58 -13.98
CA PHE A 76 13.27 -1.25 -13.01
C PHE A 76 14.61 -1.64 -13.63
N ALA A 77 15.68 -1.55 -12.86
CA ALA A 77 16.95 -2.14 -13.22
C ALA A 77 17.04 -3.60 -12.78
N ASP A 78 17.75 -4.41 -13.55
CA ASP A 78 18.07 -5.80 -13.20
C ASP A 78 19.22 -5.91 -12.18
N LYS A 79 19.95 -4.81 -11.95
CA LYS A 79 21.07 -4.74 -11.02
C LYS A 79 21.02 -3.46 -10.18
N PRO A 80 21.48 -3.51 -8.92
CA PRO A 80 21.54 -2.33 -8.04
C PRO A 80 22.33 -1.16 -8.63
N GLU A 81 23.47 -1.42 -9.29
CA GLU A 81 24.34 -0.37 -9.83
C GLU A 81 23.73 0.40 -11.01
N ASP A 82 22.79 -0.21 -11.72
CA ASP A 82 22.12 0.35 -12.90
C ASP A 82 20.78 1.03 -12.52
N ALA A 83 20.40 0.98 -11.25
CA ALA A 83 19.11 1.46 -10.77
C ALA A 83 19.01 2.99 -10.74
N ILE A 84 17.87 3.52 -11.20
CA ILE A 84 17.60 4.96 -11.28
C ILE A 84 17.01 5.50 -9.96
N TRP A 85 17.26 6.77 -9.65
CA TRP A 85 16.68 7.40 -8.45
C TRP A 85 15.26 7.86 -8.71
N LEU A 86 14.37 7.47 -7.79
CA LEU A 86 13.01 7.98 -7.67
C LEU A 86 12.95 8.99 -6.52
N GLY A 87 12.19 10.08 -6.72
CA GLY A 87 11.81 11.04 -5.68
C GLY A 87 10.42 10.73 -5.10
N GLU A 88 9.93 11.58 -4.20
CA GLU A 88 8.61 11.44 -3.59
C GLU A 88 7.47 11.53 -4.63
N GLY A 89 6.53 10.58 -4.61
CA GLY A 89 5.34 10.54 -5.46
C GLY A 89 5.07 9.19 -6.11
N ARG A 90 4.11 9.18 -7.06
CA ARG A 90 3.65 8.00 -7.80
C ARG A 90 4.42 7.76 -9.09
N TYR A 91 4.69 6.49 -9.38
CA TYR A 91 5.36 5.99 -10.57
C TYR A 91 4.64 4.78 -11.15
N ARG A 92 4.81 4.55 -12.44
CA ARG A 92 4.28 3.37 -13.14
C ARG A 92 5.29 2.77 -14.10
N THR A 93 5.16 1.48 -14.34
CA THR A 93 5.92 0.69 -15.33
C THR A 93 5.08 -0.52 -15.75
N SER A 94 5.51 -1.24 -16.78
CA SER A 94 5.08 -2.60 -17.05
C SER A 94 6.22 -3.59 -16.83
N VAL A 95 5.91 -4.83 -16.49
CA VAL A 95 6.89 -5.92 -16.38
C VAL A 95 6.27 -7.23 -16.81
N VAL A 96 7.05 -8.14 -17.39
CA VAL A 96 6.69 -9.56 -17.43
C VAL A 96 7.00 -10.15 -16.04
N PRO A 97 6.02 -10.72 -15.31
CA PRO A 97 6.28 -11.39 -14.04
C PRO A 97 7.22 -12.58 -14.23
N ASP A 98 8.11 -12.83 -13.27
CA ASP A 98 8.91 -14.06 -13.29
C ASP A 98 8.05 -15.28 -12.94
N LEU A 99 8.52 -16.46 -13.27
CA LEU A 99 7.92 -17.70 -12.76
C LEU A 99 8.66 -18.15 -11.51
N SER A 100 7.91 -18.38 -10.43
CA SER A 100 8.48 -18.98 -9.24
C SER A 100 9.06 -20.34 -9.62
N SER A 101 10.25 -20.65 -9.10
CA SER A 101 10.91 -21.93 -9.35
C SER A 101 11.24 -22.61 -8.05
N SER A 102 11.21 -23.94 -8.04
CA SER A 102 11.65 -24.72 -6.88
C SER A 102 13.17 -24.63 -6.61
N SER A 103 13.93 -23.92 -7.45
CA SER A 103 15.39 -23.91 -7.47
C SER A 103 16.04 -22.54 -7.27
N GLY A 104 15.28 -21.46 -7.14
CA GLY A 104 15.82 -20.12 -6.95
C GLY A 104 14.75 -19.06 -6.75
N ASP A 105 15.14 -17.97 -6.09
CA ASP A 105 14.29 -16.80 -5.85
C ASP A 105 13.89 -16.12 -7.18
N PRO A 106 12.72 -15.49 -7.25
CA PRO A 106 12.31 -14.66 -8.39
C PRO A 106 13.36 -13.60 -8.74
N LYS A 107 13.39 -13.16 -10.01
CA LYS A 107 14.36 -12.17 -10.47
C LYS A 107 14.15 -10.84 -9.72
N PRO A 108 15.20 -10.29 -9.10
CA PRO A 108 15.09 -9.03 -8.39
C PRO A 108 15.02 -7.85 -9.37
N ARG A 109 14.31 -6.79 -8.95
CA ARG A 109 14.09 -5.54 -9.69
C ARG A 109 14.39 -4.34 -8.81
N TYR A 110 15.17 -3.40 -9.32
CA TYR A 110 15.78 -2.35 -8.50
C TYR A 110 15.41 -0.93 -8.93
N TYR A 111 15.26 -0.05 -7.94
CA TYR A 111 15.33 1.41 -8.07
C TYR A 111 16.08 1.99 -6.86
N ARG A 112 16.42 3.28 -6.88
CA ARG A 112 17.17 3.95 -5.81
C ARG A 112 16.37 5.08 -5.18
N LEU A 113 16.70 5.37 -3.93
CA LEU A 113 16.10 6.46 -3.18
C LEU A 113 17.18 7.33 -2.56
N ALA A 114 16.89 8.63 -2.51
CA ALA A 114 17.60 9.56 -1.67
C ALA A 114 16.66 10.08 -0.60
N ILE A 115 16.86 9.60 0.63
CA ILE A 115 15.98 9.90 1.76
C ILE A 115 16.42 11.24 2.36
N PRO A 116 15.51 12.24 2.44
CA PRO A 116 15.83 13.50 3.09
C PRO A 116 16.22 13.31 4.56
N GLU A 117 17.09 14.19 5.08
CA GLU A 117 17.46 14.13 6.50
C GLU A 117 16.23 14.18 7.41
N ASN A 118 16.23 13.38 8.47
CA ASN A 118 15.13 13.29 9.44
C ASN A 118 13.77 12.89 8.83
N HIS A 119 13.77 12.07 7.77
CA HIS A 119 12.55 11.49 7.21
C HIS A 119 12.65 9.95 7.18
N ASN A 120 11.57 9.28 7.55
CA ASN A 120 11.35 7.88 7.20
C ASN A 120 11.08 7.79 5.69
N ALA A 121 11.37 6.63 5.09
CA ALA A 121 10.89 6.31 3.76
C ALA A 121 9.83 5.21 3.83
N VAL A 122 8.76 5.38 3.08
CA VAL A 122 7.73 4.37 2.86
C VAL A 122 7.60 4.16 1.37
N VAL A 123 7.65 2.90 0.94
CA VAL A 123 7.48 2.53 -0.46
C VAL A 123 6.38 1.49 -0.60
N THR A 124 5.58 1.63 -1.65
CA THR A 124 4.54 0.67 -2.01
C THR A 124 4.84 0.07 -3.37
N LEU A 125 4.57 -1.21 -3.53
CA LEU A 125 4.59 -1.92 -4.81
C LEU A 125 3.19 -2.51 -5.04
N LYS A 126 2.58 -2.23 -6.20
CA LYS A 126 1.30 -2.80 -6.64
C LYS A 126 1.46 -3.38 -8.04
N ALA A 127 1.02 -4.61 -8.25
CA ALA A 127 0.77 -5.15 -9.59
C ALA A 127 -0.72 -5.08 -9.90
N ILE A 128 -1.03 -4.81 -11.16
CA ILE A 128 -2.38 -4.80 -11.71
C ILE A 128 -2.49 -6.01 -12.64
N PRO A 129 -3.08 -7.13 -12.20
CA PRO A 129 -3.22 -8.32 -13.02
C PRO A 129 -4.09 -8.05 -14.24
N ASN A 130 -3.68 -8.62 -15.38
CA ASN A 130 -4.48 -8.60 -16.60
C ASN A 130 -5.80 -9.34 -16.37
N ARG A 131 -6.85 -8.87 -17.05
CA ARG A 131 -8.18 -9.48 -16.98
C ARG A 131 -8.67 -9.84 -18.36
N ASN A 132 -9.37 -10.96 -18.45
CA ASN A 132 -10.10 -11.33 -19.65
C ASN A 132 -11.40 -10.51 -19.77
N SER A 133 -12.13 -10.70 -20.87
CA SER A 133 -13.43 -10.04 -21.13
C SER A 133 -14.52 -10.37 -20.12
N GLU A 134 -14.31 -11.39 -19.30
CA GLU A 134 -15.20 -11.84 -18.25
C GLU A 134 -14.86 -11.20 -16.88
N GLY A 135 -13.83 -10.35 -16.83
CA GLY A 135 -13.35 -9.72 -15.61
C GLY A 135 -12.54 -10.66 -14.71
N GLU A 136 -12.18 -11.85 -15.20
CA GLU A 136 -11.35 -12.82 -14.47
C GLU A 136 -9.88 -12.53 -14.73
N GLY A 137 -9.03 -12.66 -13.70
CA GLY A 137 -7.60 -12.47 -13.84
C GLY A 137 -6.94 -13.58 -14.67
N GLU A 138 -5.96 -13.22 -15.49
CA GLU A 138 -5.12 -14.21 -16.23
C GLU A 138 -4.26 -15.04 -15.25
N HIS A 139 -3.62 -14.36 -14.29
CA HIS A 139 -2.82 -14.94 -13.22
C HIS A 139 -2.99 -14.17 -11.92
N ASP A 140 -2.72 -14.85 -10.81
CA ASP A 140 -2.38 -14.19 -9.55
C ASP A 140 -0.91 -13.79 -9.58
N VAL A 141 -0.64 -12.49 -9.37
CA VAL A 141 0.72 -11.93 -9.38
C VAL A 141 1.16 -11.68 -7.95
N GLN A 142 2.19 -12.39 -7.52
CA GLN A 142 2.85 -12.14 -6.24
C GLN A 142 3.78 -10.94 -6.37
N ILE A 143 3.68 -10.03 -5.40
CA ILE A 143 4.54 -8.85 -5.30
C ILE A 143 5.16 -8.74 -3.92
N LYS A 144 6.42 -8.31 -3.89
CA LYS A 144 7.19 -8.20 -2.66
C LYS A 144 8.19 -7.05 -2.76
N VAL A 145 8.22 -6.19 -1.76
CA VAL A 145 9.36 -5.31 -1.50
C VAL A 145 10.33 -6.14 -0.65
N GLU A 146 11.36 -6.70 -1.28
CA GLU A 146 12.27 -7.66 -0.65
C GLU A 146 13.19 -6.98 0.35
N ASP A 147 13.83 -5.91 -0.11
CA ASP A 147 14.97 -5.29 0.56
C ASP A 147 15.01 -3.78 0.27
N MET A 148 15.49 -2.97 1.20
CA MET A 148 15.76 -1.53 1.05
C MET A 148 17.16 -1.17 1.60
N ALA A 149 18.23 -1.42 0.85
CA ALA A 149 19.59 -1.44 1.37
C ALA A 149 20.34 -0.13 1.15
N ASN A 150 21.07 0.33 2.17
CA ASN A 150 22.02 1.42 1.99
C ASN A 150 23.37 0.89 1.48
N THR A 151 23.87 1.47 0.40
CA THR A 151 25.09 1.03 -0.29
C THR A 151 26.36 1.78 0.14
N SER A 152 26.25 2.79 1.02
CA SER A 152 27.38 3.60 1.47
C SER A 152 28.22 2.95 2.57
N SER A 153 27.58 2.25 3.52
CA SER A 153 28.24 1.59 4.65
C SER A 153 27.37 0.48 5.23
N GLY A 154 28.01 -0.63 5.64
CA GLY A 154 27.32 -1.72 6.33
C GLY A 154 26.75 -1.35 7.71
N VAL A 155 27.18 -0.21 8.29
CA VAL A 155 26.65 0.31 9.57
C VAL A 155 25.21 0.83 9.45
N CYS A 156 24.77 1.09 8.23
CA CYS A 156 23.41 1.58 7.93
C CYS A 156 22.38 0.46 7.86
N GLN A 157 22.79 -0.81 7.91
CA GLN A 157 21.89 -1.95 7.70
C GLN A 157 21.04 -2.32 8.93
N ASP A 158 21.32 -1.80 10.13
CA ASP A 158 20.41 -1.95 11.29
C ASP A 158 19.19 -0.99 11.24
N MET A 159 18.77 -0.59 10.04
CA MET A 159 17.58 0.24 9.80
C MET A 159 16.41 -0.57 9.22
N TYR A 160 16.61 -1.89 9.09
CA TYR A 160 15.72 -2.82 8.39
C TYR A 160 14.67 -3.52 9.22
N ALA A 161 14.93 -3.68 10.50
CA ALA A 161 13.96 -4.31 11.35
C ALA A 161 13.16 -3.19 12.02
N PHE A 162 11.84 -3.25 11.90
CA PHE A 162 11.06 -3.15 13.13
C PHE A 162 11.66 -4.19 14.09
N GLU A 163 12.76 -3.89 14.78
CA GLU A 163 12.86 -4.39 16.15
C GLU A 163 11.90 -3.49 16.90
N ASN A 164 10.64 -3.93 16.95
CA ASN A 164 9.76 -3.42 17.99
C ASN A 164 10.45 -3.65 19.35
N LYS A 165 9.97 -3.00 20.41
CA LYS A 165 10.50 -3.13 21.77
C LYS A 165 10.65 -4.60 22.26
N TYR A 166 10.08 -5.56 21.53
CA TYR A 166 10.05 -6.99 21.80
C TYR A 166 10.93 -7.84 20.84
N GLY A 167 11.68 -7.23 19.91
CA GLY A 167 12.65 -7.91 19.06
C GLY A 167 12.06 -8.72 17.89
N VAL A 168 10.84 -8.40 17.42
CA VAL A 168 10.21 -9.10 16.28
C VAL A 168 10.41 -8.36 14.98
N VAL A 169 11.29 -8.89 14.13
CA VAL A 169 11.56 -8.41 12.76
C VAL A 169 10.30 -8.56 11.89
N SER A 170 9.77 -7.43 11.38
CA SER A 170 8.77 -7.40 10.33
C SER A 170 9.33 -8.08 9.08
N ARG A 171 8.71 -9.20 8.65
CA ARG A 171 9.08 -9.84 7.38
C ARG A 171 8.48 -9.01 6.23
N PRO A 172 9.12 -8.95 5.05
CA PRO A 172 8.49 -8.38 3.87
C PRO A 172 7.15 -9.07 3.63
N VAL A 173 6.10 -8.26 3.46
CA VAL A 173 4.73 -8.75 3.22
C VAL A 173 4.62 -9.04 1.74
N GLU A 174 4.57 -10.32 1.42
CA GLU A 174 4.18 -10.79 0.09
C GLU A 174 2.67 -10.61 -0.08
N VAL A 175 2.28 -10.02 -1.20
CA VAL A 175 0.88 -9.75 -1.54
C VAL A 175 0.54 -10.46 -2.84
N SER A 176 -0.58 -11.18 -2.86
CA SER A 176 -1.14 -11.77 -4.07
C SER A 176 -2.13 -10.80 -4.70
N ALA A 177 -1.78 -10.21 -5.83
CA ALA A 177 -2.70 -9.44 -6.65
C ALA A 177 -3.50 -10.39 -7.54
N ASN A 178 -4.80 -10.47 -7.32
CA ASN A 178 -5.72 -11.29 -8.11
C ASN A 178 -6.66 -10.43 -8.95
N GLY A 179 -7.18 -10.99 -10.04
CA GLY A 179 -8.09 -10.27 -10.94
C GLY A 179 -9.50 -10.00 -10.40
N ASN A 180 -9.88 -10.55 -9.24
CA ASN A 180 -11.25 -10.45 -8.72
C ASN A 180 -11.43 -9.34 -7.66
N GLU A 181 -10.33 -8.83 -7.14
CA GLU A 181 -10.29 -7.85 -6.05
C GLU A 181 -9.46 -6.62 -6.42
N ALA A 182 -9.66 -5.53 -5.68
CA ALA A 182 -8.87 -4.32 -5.89
C ALA A 182 -7.40 -4.59 -5.56
N ALA A 183 -6.50 -4.08 -6.40
CA ALA A 183 -5.06 -4.28 -6.21
C ALA A 183 -4.58 -3.61 -4.91
N THR A 184 -3.96 -4.38 -4.02
CA THR A 184 -3.38 -3.90 -2.76
C THR A 184 -1.86 -3.85 -2.86
N ALA A 185 -1.22 -3.07 -1.98
CA ALA A 185 0.21 -2.85 -2.02
C ALA A 185 1.00 -3.77 -1.07
N ALA A 186 2.10 -4.33 -1.58
CA ALA A 186 3.22 -4.72 -0.74
C ALA A 186 3.95 -3.46 -0.23
N LEU A 187 4.36 -3.49 1.03
CA LEU A 187 4.88 -2.31 1.73
C LEU A 187 6.33 -2.53 2.18
N GLY A 188 7.21 -1.57 1.86
CA GLY A 188 8.53 -1.42 2.46
C GLY A 188 8.61 -0.14 3.29
N MET A 189 9.25 -0.21 4.46
CA MET A 189 9.45 0.95 5.33
C MET A 189 10.87 0.99 5.87
N LEU A 190 11.48 2.17 5.81
CA LEU A 190 12.71 2.52 6.50
C LEU A 190 12.39 3.57 7.56
N LEU A 191 12.41 3.16 8.82
CA LEU A 191 12.17 4.05 9.95
C LEU A 191 13.51 4.56 10.48
N LEU A 192 13.79 5.85 10.25
CA LEU A 192 14.92 6.50 10.90
C LEU A 192 14.53 6.71 12.36
N ARG A 193 15.28 6.12 13.30
CA ARG A 193 15.14 6.49 14.71
C ARG A 193 15.57 7.95 14.84
N ASP A 194 14.88 8.71 15.68
CA ASP A 194 15.41 9.96 16.22
C ASP A 194 16.80 9.65 16.75
N LYS A 195 17.82 10.40 16.32
CA LYS A 195 19.24 10.11 16.60
C LYS A 195 19.40 9.93 18.10
N ASP A 196 19.44 8.68 18.55
CA ASP A 196 19.89 8.38 19.89
C ASP A 196 21.35 8.82 19.91
N GLU A 197 21.73 9.73 20.80
CA GLU A 197 23.08 10.33 20.89
C GLU A 197 24.20 9.26 21.00
N SER A 198 23.83 8.00 21.17
CA SER A 198 24.69 6.82 21.26
C SER A 198 25.05 6.13 19.93
N ARG A 199 24.35 6.38 18.80
CA ARG A 199 24.64 5.73 17.50
C ARG A 199 25.40 6.68 16.56
N ASP A 200 26.60 6.28 16.12
CA ASP A 200 27.41 7.03 15.15
C ASP A 200 26.94 6.75 13.72
N ASP A 201 25.89 7.45 13.29
CA ASP A 201 25.34 7.36 11.94
C ASP A 201 26.08 8.30 10.94
N SER A 202 27.20 8.91 11.33
CA SER A 202 27.94 9.85 10.48
C SER A 202 28.52 9.22 9.21
N ALA A 203 28.59 7.88 9.17
CA ALA A 203 29.01 7.10 8.02
C ALA A 203 27.87 6.75 7.04
N CYS A 204 26.61 7.10 7.34
CA CYS A 204 25.46 6.79 6.49
C CYS A 204 25.15 7.93 5.52
N ASP A 205 25.42 7.69 4.23
CA ASP A 205 24.92 8.55 3.16
C ASP A 205 23.46 8.19 2.87
N LEU A 206 22.53 9.02 3.35
CA LEU A 206 21.09 8.83 3.17
C LEU A 206 20.63 8.97 1.70
N THR A 207 21.54 9.33 0.79
CA THR A 207 21.25 9.42 -0.65
C THR A 207 21.45 8.11 -1.41
N GLN A 208 21.94 7.06 -0.75
CA GLN A 208 22.46 5.84 -1.36
C GLN A 208 21.65 4.59 -1.02
N TRP A 209 20.32 4.68 -1.06
CA TRP A 209 19.43 3.52 -0.84
C TRP A 209 19.06 2.84 -2.14
N THR A 210 18.99 1.51 -2.12
CA THR A 210 18.50 0.67 -3.21
C THR A 210 17.29 -0.09 -2.70
N VAL A 211 16.20 -0.13 -3.47
CA VAL A 211 15.02 -0.96 -3.15
C VAL A 211 14.99 -2.15 -4.10
N GLU A 212 14.96 -3.35 -3.54
CA GLU A 212 14.79 -4.61 -4.25
C GLU A 212 13.32 -5.04 -4.21
N ASN A 213 12.81 -5.42 -5.37
CA ASN A 213 11.42 -5.84 -5.56
C ASN A 213 11.38 -7.18 -6.29
N GLN A 214 10.39 -8.00 -5.99
CA GLN A 214 10.09 -9.24 -6.71
C GLN A 214 8.66 -9.19 -7.21
N ILE A 215 8.45 -9.58 -8.47
CA ILE A 215 7.15 -9.63 -9.13
C ILE A 215 7.10 -10.94 -9.92
N TYR A 216 6.24 -11.86 -9.50
CA TYR A 216 6.24 -13.22 -10.05
C TYR A 216 4.87 -13.88 -10.00
N ILE A 217 4.72 -14.96 -10.76
CA ILE A 217 3.57 -15.86 -10.74
C ILE A 217 4.03 -17.16 -10.09
N GLU A 218 3.22 -17.69 -9.18
CA GLU A 218 3.51 -18.99 -8.59
C GLU A 218 3.41 -20.09 -9.64
N ALA A 219 4.33 -21.07 -9.63
CA ALA A 219 4.32 -22.17 -10.58
C ALA A 219 3.02 -22.99 -10.56
N SER A 220 2.27 -22.97 -9.44
CA SER A 220 0.95 -23.59 -9.34
C SER A 220 -0.15 -22.85 -10.12
N ASP A 221 0.02 -21.55 -10.31
CA ASP A 221 -0.97 -20.64 -10.90
C ASP A 221 -0.57 -20.25 -12.34
N PHE A 222 0.56 -20.79 -12.81
CA PHE A 222 1.08 -20.55 -14.13
C PHE A 222 0.26 -21.24 -15.23
N ASP A 223 -0.24 -20.41 -16.14
CA ASP A 223 -0.77 -20.81 -17.45
C ASP A 223 0.19 -20.34 -18.55
N ALA A 224 0.73 -21.29 -19.31
CA ALA A 224 1.67 -21.02 -20.38
C ALA A 224 1.10 -20.13 -21.49
N GLN A 225 -0.22 -19.96 -21.57
CA GLN A 225 -0.86 -19.06 -22.51
C GLN A 225 -0.55 -17.58 -22.26
N PHE A 226 -0.40 -17.18 -20.99
CA PHE A 226 -0.29 -15.77 -20.58
C PHE A 226 1.06 -15.46 -19.92
N GLY A 227 1.97 -16.43 -19.88
CA GLY A 227 3.25 -16.33 -19.19
C GLY A 227 4.22 -15.24 -19.66
N ASP A 228 4.06 -14.76 -20.89
CA ASP A 228 4.87 -13.69 -21.47
C ASP A 228 4.14 -12.33 -21.46
N ASN A 229 2.92 -12.27 -20.91
CA ASN A 229 2.14 -11.03 -20.87
C ASN A 229 2.71 -10.07 -19.82
N GLU A 230 2.90 -8.81 -20.21
CA GLU A 230 3.24 -7.76 -19.26
C GLU A 230 2.04 -7.44 -18.35
N VAL A 231 2.33 -7.15 -17.09
CA VAL A 231 1.38 -6.58 -16.13
C VAL A 231 1.80 -5.16 -15.79
N GLN A 232 0.82 -4.30 -15.55
CA GLN A 232 1.07 -2.94 -15.11
C GLN A 232 1.47 -2.94 -13.63
N VAL A 233 2.40 -2.05 -13.27
CA VAL A 233 2.94 -1.94 -11.92
C VAL A 233 2.95 -0.48 -11.50
N GLU A 234 2.52 -0.21 -10.27
CA GLU A 234 2.63 1.10 -9.63
C GLU A 234 3.59 1.03 -8.45
N VAL A 235 4.44 2.04 -8.35
CA VAL A 235 5.33 2.28 -7.20
C VAL A 235 4.99 3.65 -6.61
N GLU A 236 4.90 3.74 -5.29
CA GLU A 236 4.76 5.03 -4.60
C GLU A 236 5.89 5.19 -3.60
N VAL A 237 6.50 6.38 -3.58
CA VAL A 237 7.59 6.74 -2.67
C VAL A 237 7.10 7.90 -1.79
N GLN A 238 7.21 7.74 -0.48
CA GLN A 238 6.73 8.70 0.51
C GLN A 238 7.83 8.99 1.52
N PHE A 239 8.02 10.27 1.88
CA PHE A 239 8.96 10.68 2.91
C PHE A 239 8.23 11.28 4.10
N GLU A 240 8.13 10.52 5.19
CA GLU A 240 7.45 10.95 6.42
C GLU A 240 8.47 11.59 7.39
N PRO A 241 8.30 12.87 7.79
CA PRO A 241 9.17 13.49 8.78
C PRO A 241 9.20 12.70 10.10
N VAL A 242 10.39 12.48 10.64
CA VAL A 242 10.60 11.83 11.93
C VAL A 242 10.07 12.73 13.04
N VAL A 243 9.12 12.20 13.83
CA VAL A 243 8.66 12.87 15.04
C VAL A 243 9.68 12.67 16.16
N LYS A 244 10.19 13.77 16.70
CA LYS A 244 11.17 13.78 17.79
C LYS A 244 10.61 13.10 19.04
N ASN A 245 11.48 12.43 19.79
CA ASN A 245 11.07 11.70 21.00
C ASN A 245 10.36 12.57 22.04
N ALA A 246 10.76 13.84 22.18
CA ALA A 246 10.11 14.78 23.10
C ALA A 246 8.66 15.12 22.71
N ASP A 247 8.38 15.16 21.40
CA ASP A 247 7.06 15.44 20.87
C ASP A 247 6.18 14.18 20.93
N ARG A 248 6.77 12.99 20.69
CA ARG A 248 6.07 11.70 20.79
C ARG A 248 5.42 11.45 22.15
N GLN A 249 6.01 11.93 23.24
CA GLN A 249 5.46 11.74 24.59
C GLN A 249 4.12 12.45 24.82
N GLN A 250 3.78 13.40 23.95
CA GLN A 250 2.53 14.15 24.02
C GLN A 250 1.44 13.52 23.16
N LEU A 251 1.80 12.62 22.24
CA LEU A 251 0.87 12.00 21.30
C LEU A 251 0.11 10.85 21.95
N HIS A 252 -1.14 10.69 21.51
CA HIS A 252 -2.03 9.67 22.01
C HIS A 252 -1.62 8.27 21.50
N GLU A 253 -1.98 7.25 22.28
CA GLU A 253 -1.79 5.84 21.95
C GLU A 253 -2.98 5.02 22.44
N GLU A 254 -3.33 3.97 21.70
CA GLU A 254 -4.37 3.01 22.08
C GLU A 254 -3.88 1.57 21.89
N TRP A 255 -3.63 0.91 23.02
CA TRP A 255 -3.06 -0.45 23.06
C TRP A 255 -4.10 -1.55 22.92
N ASP A 256 -5.35 -1.27 23.31
CA ASP A 256 -6.41 -2.25 23.30
C ASP A 256 -7.14 -2.23 21.96
N SER A 257 -7.21 -3.37 21.29
CA SER A 257 -8.11 -3.52 20.15
C SER A 257 -9.55 -3.48 20.63
N LEU A 258 -10.37 -2.72 19.92
CA LEU A 258 -11.81 -2.68 20.11
C LEU A 258 -12.38 -4.04 19.71
N SER A 259 -13.32 -4.58 20.50
CA SER A 259 -14.00 -5.84 20.22
C SER A 259 -14.85 -5.75 18.95
N ASP A 260 -15.06 -6.84 18.22
CA ASP A 260 -16.06 -6.90 17.12
C ASP A 260 -17.46 -6.45 17.58
N THR A 261 -17.80 -6.74 18.84
CA THR A 261 -19.08 -6.31 19.44
C THR A 261 -19.19 -4.79 19.63
N SER A 262 -18.09 -4.06 19.48
CA SER A 262 -18.07 -2.59 19.54
C SER A 262 -18.46 -1.93 18.23
N LEU A 263 -18.53 -2.68 17.12
CA LEU A 263 -18.94 -2.11 15.84
C LEU A 263 -20.39 -1.60 15.92
N PRO A 264 -20.63 -0.31 15.63
CA PRO A 264 -21.95 0.27 15.73
C PRO A 264 -22.88 -0.37 14.69
N SER A 265 -24.17 -0.49 15.02
CA SER A 265 -25.17 -0.83 14.01
C SER A 265 -25.35 0.36 13.08
N MET A 266 -25.04 0.15 11.81
CA MET A 266 -25.03 1.19 10.80
C MET A 266 -26.43 1.40 10.21
N ARG A 267 -26.76 2.66 9.90
CA ARG A 267 -28.05 3.01 9.29
C ARG A 267 -27.84 3.43 7.85
N PHE A 268 -28.74 2.98 6.98
CA PHE A 268 -28.85 3.44 5.61
C PHE A 268 -29.96 4.47 5.54
N GLY A 269 -29.57 5.72 5.30
CA GLY A 269 -30.49 6.83 5.05
C GLY A 269 -31.02 6.82 3.62
N GLN A 270 -31.53 7.96 3.17
CA GLN A 270 -31.79 8.16 1.74
C GLN A 270 -30.44 8.29 1.02
N PRO A 271 -30.13 7.42 0.05
CA PRO A 271 -28.84 7.46 -0.62
C PRO A 271 -28.75 8.65 -1.59
N SER A 272 -27.55 9.23 -1.68
CA SER A 272 -27.15 10.08 -2.82
C SER A 272 -26.38 9.26 -3.85
N GLU A 273 -26.68 9.46 -5.13
CA GLU A 273 -25.95 8.81 -6.22
C GLU A 273 -24.50 9.31 -6.28
N ILE A 274 -23.57 8.39 -6.48
CA ILE A 274 -22.14 8.64 -6.64
C ILE A 274 -21.59 7.76 -7.77
N VAL A 275 -20.48 8.18 -8.37
CA VAL A 275 -19.69 7.33 -9.27
C VAL A 275 -18.30 7.24 -8.67
N GLY A 276 -17.92 6.04 -8.21
CA GLY A 276 -16.58 5.74 -7.72
C GLY A 276 -15.53 5.90 -8.81
N GLY A 277 -14.30 6.21 -8.39
CA GLY A 277 -13.16 6.31 -9.31
C GLY A 277 -12.78 4.95 -9.89
N LYS A 278 -11.97 4.97 -10.96
CA LYS A 278 -11.43 3.76 -11.63
C LYS A 278 -10.13 3.21 -11.02
N ASN A 279 -9.48 4.01 -10.17
CA ASN A 279 -8.25 3.67 -9.47
C ASN A 279 -8.18 4.46 -8.15
N TYR A 280 -7.12 4.25 -7.37
CA TYR A 280 -6.90 4.98 -6.11
C TYR A 280 -6.73 6.50 -6.30
N ALA A 281 -6.17 6.94 -7.43
CA ALA A 281 -5.91 8.35 -7.69
C ALA A 281 -7.19 9.16 -7.91
N GLU A 282 -8.18 8.54 -8.54
CA GLU A 282 -9.48 9.13 -8.85
C GLU A 282 -10.55 8.76 -7.81
N ALA A 283 -10.15 8.13 -6.71
CA ALA A 283 -11.07 7.68 -5.67
C ALA A 283 -11.96 8.81 -5.17
N LYS A 284 -13.27 8.55 -5.13
CA LYS A 284 -14.25 9.57 -4.75
C LYS A 284 -14.42 9.64 -3.24
N GLU A 285 -14.36 10.85 -2.69
CA GLU A 285 -14.51 11.05 -1.25
C GLU A 285 -15.91 10.69 -0.75
N LEU A 286 -15.97 9.92 0.34
CA LEU A 286 -17.18 9.63 1.10
C LEU A 286 -17.15 10.38 2.44
N SER A 287 -18.12 11.25 2.64
CA SER A 287 -18.27 11.98 3.91
C SER A 287 -19.04 11.14 4.95
N SER A 288 -18.61 11.26 6.21
CA SER A 288 -19.26 10.66 7.38
C SER A 288 -20.73 11.10 7.54
N GLY A 289 -21.59 10.18 7.99
CA GLY A 289 -23.01 10.42 8.22
C GLY A 289 -23.90 10.30 6.99
N ASN A 290 -23.33 10.03 5.82
CA ASN A 290 -24.06 9.91 4.56
C ASN A 290 -24.22 8.45 4.11
N THR A 291 -25.22 8.24 3.27
CA THR A 291 -25.42 7.00 2.52
C THR A 291 -25.29 7.31 1.03
N TYR A 292 -24.55 6.47 0.32
CA TYR A 292 -24.28 6.59 -1.10
C TYR A 292 -24.83 5.38 -1.84
N ARG A 293 -25.23 5.58 -3.09
CA ARG A 293 -25.62 4.52 -4.02
C ARG A 293 -24.79 4.64 -5.28
N ASP A 294 -24.31 3.50 -5.75
CA ASP A 294 -23.55 3.37 -6.99
C ASP A 294 -23.92 2.02 -7.62
N THR A 295 -23.43 1.79 -8.82
CA THR A 295 -23.64 0.60 -9.63
C THR A 295 -22.30 0.03 -10.07
N LEU A 296 -22.21 -1.29 -10.11
CA LEU A 296 -21.08 -2.01 -10.68
C LEU A 296 -21.55 -2.85 -11.87
N VAL A 297 -20.73 -2.96 -12.90
CA VAL A 297 -20.84 -4.05 -13.90
C VAL A 297 -19.79 -5.14 -13.63
N ARG A 298 -19.95 -6.31 -14.27
CA ARG A 298 -18.97 -7.41 -14.19
C ARG A 298 -17.57 -6.89 -14.52
N GLY A 299 -16.54 -7.27 -13.76
CA GLY A 299 -15.13 -6.90 -14.00
C GLY A 299 -14.71 -5.48 -13.62
N GLU A 300 -15.67 -4.58 -13.38
CA GLU A 300 -15.41 -3.20 -12.94
C GLU A 300 -15.03 -3.16 -11.44
N MET A 301 -14.29 -2.12 -11.06
CA MET A 301 -13.99 -1.80 -9.66
C MET A 301 -14.25 -0.33 -9.39
N LYS A 302 -14.83 -0.04 -8.23
CA LYS A 302 -15.14 1.33 -7.80
C LYS A 302 -14.29 1.69 -6.61
N PHE A 303 -13.59 2.82 -6.70
CA PHE A 303 -12.69 3.30 -5.67
C PHE A 303 -13.25 4.54 -4.97
N TYR A 304 -13.24 4.49 -3.64
CA TYR A 304 -13.67 5.57 -2.77
C TYR A 304 -12.58 5.89 -1.75
N LYS A 305 -12.58 7.12 -1.22
CA LYS A 305 -11.64 7.55 -0.17
C LYS A 305 -12.33 8.17 1.04
N LEU A 306 -11.70 8.00 2.18
CA LEU A 306 -12.20 8.35 3.52
C LEU A 306 -11.09 9.13 4.22
N PRO A 307 -11.22 10.46 4.38
CA PRO A 307 -10.24 11.27 5.09
C PRO A 307 -10.30 10.96 6.59
N VAL A 308 -9.26 10.33 7.13
CA VAL A 308 -9.17 9.92 8.54
C VAL A 308 -8.14 10.78 9.26
N GLU A 309 -8.58 11.45 10.32
CA GLU A 309 -7.70 12.17 11.24
C GLU A 309 -7.23 11.27 12.39
N TRP A 310 -6.22 11.73 13.13
CA TRP A 310 -5.78 11.09 14.38
C TRP A 310 -6.95 10.97 15.36
N GLY A 311 -7.01 9.87 16.13
CA GLY A 311 -8.09 9.58 17.08
C GLY A 311 -9.39 9.11 16.45
N GLN A 312 -9.44 9.00 15.12
CA GLN A 312 -10.62 8.53 14.39
C GLN A 312 -10.36 7.18 13.72
N ARG A 313 -11.43 6.52 13.30
CA ARG A 313 -11.38 5.38 12.36
C ARG A 313 -12.59 5.40 11.43
N PRO A 314 -12.45 4.98 10.17
CA PRO A 314 -13.59 4.83 9.29
C PRO A 314 -14.36 3.55 9.64
N VAL A 315 -15.67 3.67 9.81
CA VAL A 315 -16.62 2.56 9.87
C VAL A 315 -17.45 2.62 8.59
N VAL A 316 -17.33 1.58 7.76
CA VAL A 316 -18.01 1.49 6.47
C VAL A 316 -18.98 0.33 6.52
N ALA A 317 -20.24 0.60 6.17
CA ALA A 317 -21.24 -0.42 5.94
C ALA A 317 -21.59 -0.50 4.46
N ILE A 318 -21.67 -1.71 3.92
CA ILE A 318 -22.05 -1.95 2.52
C ILE A 318 -23.18 -2.97 2.45
N ARG A 319 -24.07 -2.79 1.47
CA ARG A 319 -25.09 -3.79 1.12
C ARG A 319 -25.36 -3.79 -0.38
N SER A 320 -25.61 -4.97 -0.93
CA SER A 320 -26.17 -5.10 -2.28
C SER A 320 -27.65 -4.75 -2.30
N VAL A 321 -28.10 -4.11 -3.38
CA VAL A 321 -29.50 -3.75 -3.63
C VAL A 321 -30.02 -4.60 -4.79
N GLU A 322 -31.32 -4.89 -4.85
CA GLU A 322 -31.90 -5.58 -6.01
C GLU A 322 -31.66 -4.78 -7.29
N GLY A 323 -31.05 -5.43 -8.29
CA GLY A 323 -30.75 -4.85 -9.60
C GLY A 323 -31.91 -4.96 -10.58
N GLU A 324 -31.69 -4.51 -11.81
CA GLU A 324 -32.73 -4.49 -12.86
C GLU A 324 -33.19 -5.89 -13.29
N THR A 325 -32.33 -6.90 -13.11
CA THR A 325 -32.62 -8.31 -13.37
C THR A 325 -33.54 -8.94 -12.31
N GLY A 326 -33.84 -8.22 -11.23
CA GLY A 326 -34.53 -8.75 -10.04
C GLY A 326 -33.64 -9.62 -9.15
N GLU A 327 -32.34 -9.68 -9.45
CA GLU A 327 -31.36 -10.37 -8.62
C GLU A 327 -30.64 -9.41 -7.67
N THR A 328 -30.17 -9.94 -6.54
CA THR A 328 -29.25 -9.24 -5.64
C THR A 328 -27.93 -9.99 -5.64
N VAL A 329 -26.93 -9.44 -6.30
CA VAL A 329 -25.58 -10.01 -6.34
C VAL A 329 -24.72 -9.43 -5.22
N PRO A 330 -24.16 -10.27 -4.31
CA PRO A 330 -23.19 -9.84 -3.32
C PRO A 330 -21.97 -9.17 -3.96
N VAL A 331 -21.58 -8.03 -3.41
CA VAL A 331 -20.33 -7.34 -3.73
C VAL A 331 -19.21 -7.78 -2.79
N ASN A 332 -17.97 -7.71 -3.27
CA ASN A 332 -16.77 -7.79 -2.46
C ASN A 332 -16.29 -6.36 -2.14
N TYR A 333 -15.49 -6.21 -1.09
CA TYR A 333 -14.80 -4.96 -0.79
C TYR A 333 -13.41 -5.19 -0.21
N VAL A 334 -12.57 -4.17 -0.33
CA VAL A 334 -11.28 -4.07 0.33
C VAL A 334 -11.20 -2.71 1.00
N LEU A 335 -10.79 -2.68 2.28
CA LEU A 335 -10.44 -1.46 3.00
C LEU A 335 -8.91 -1.40 3.08
N THR A 336 -8.31 -0.33 2.58
CA THR A 336 -6.87 -0.13 2.64
C THR A 336 -6.51 1.13 3.41
N ASP A 337 -5.32 1.13 3.99
CA ASP A 337 -4.74 2.30 4.63
C ASP A 337 -4.22 3.33 3.61
N PRO A 338 -3.65 4.47 4.05
CA PRO A 338 -3.11 5.50 3.16
C PRO A 338 -1.95 5.09 2.25
N PHE A 339 -1.37 3.90 2.47
CA PHE A 339 -0.34 3.31 1.61
C PHE A 339 -0.86 2.08 0.85
N TYR A 340 -2.18 1.97 0.70
CA TYR A 340 -2.88 0.92 -0.05
C TYR A 340 -2.64 -0.50 0.48
N HIS A 341 -2.14 -0.62 1.72
CA HIS A 341 -2.00 -1.91 2.38
C HIS A 341 -3.37 -2.36 2.90
N ASP A 342 -3.72 -3.63 2.69
CA ASP A 342 -4.98 -4.21 3.14
C ASP A 342 -5.08 -4.20 4.67
N THR A 343 -6.17 -3.67 5.21
CA THR A 343 -6.42 -3.66 6.66
C THR A 343 -6.95 -4.99 7.19
N TYR A 344 -7.12 -6.03 6.36
CA TYR A 344 -7.73 -7.32 6.69
C TYR A 344 -7.26 -7.95 8.02
N LEU A 345 -5.96 -7.93 8.32
CA LEU A 345 -5.42 -8.51 9.56
C LEU A 345 -5.65 -7.65 10.81
N PHE A 346 -6.05 -6.38 10.63
CA PHE A 346 -6.12 -5.37 11.68
C PHE A 346 -7.48 -4.67 11.74
N GLN A 347 -8.51 -5.27 11.13
CA GLN A 347 -9.87 -4.74 11.09
C GLN A 347 -10.84 -5.69 11.79
N ASN A 348 -11.95 -5.12 12.25
CA ASN A 348 -13.10 -5.88 12.73
C ASN A 348 -14.15 -5.89 11.62
N THR A 349 -14.86 -7.01 11.50
CA THR A 349 -16.00 -7.13 10.60
C THR A 349 -17.24 -7.62 11.34
N LYS A 350 -18.41 -7.22 10.86
CA LYS A 350 -19.71 -7.63 11.43
C LYS A 350 -20.76 -7.70 10.33
N THR A 351 -21.51 -8.80 10.31
CA THR A 351 -22.63 -8.98 9.37
C THR A 351 -23.97 -8.86 10.10
N GLU A 352 -24.84 -7.97 9.63
CA GLU A 352 -26.21 -7.78 10.13
C GLU A 352 -27.21 -7.92 8.97
N GLY A 353 -27.78 -9.12 8.79
CA GLY A 353 -28.67 -9.40 7.66
C GLY A 353 -27.88 -9.45 6.34
N ASN A 354 -28.16 -8.52 5.42
CA ASN A 354 -27.43 -8.34 4.16
C ASN A 354 -26.42 -7.18 4.21
N VAL A 355 -26.18 -6.61 5.39
CA VAL A 355 -25.22 -5.53 5.60
C VAL A 355 -23.93 -6.11 6.15
N GLU A 356 -22.81 -5.76 5.52
CA GLU A 356 -21.47 -5.99 6.06
C GLU A 356 -20.90 -4.67 6.57
N VAL A 357 -20.31 -4.70 7.76
CA VAL A 357 -19.68 -3.55 8.41
C VAL A 357 -18.21 -3.87 8.64
N VAL A 358 -17.33 -2.96 8.27
CA VAL A 358 -15.88 -3.06 8.45
C VAL A 358 -15.32 -1.78 9.05
N ALA A 359 -14.33 -1.92 9.94
CA ALA A 359 -13.56 -0.80 10.46
C ALA A 359 -12.20 -1.28 10.98
N PRO A 360 -11.16 -0.44 10.99
CA PRO A 360 -9.94 -0.73 11.75
C PRO A 360 -10.25 -1.11 13.19
N SER A 361 -9.49 -2.06 13.73
CA SER A 361 -9.71 -2.61 15.06
C SER A 361 -9.37 -1.63 16.18
N ARG A 362 -8.81 -0.46 15.85
CA ARG A 362 -8.45 0.63 16.79
C ARG A 362 -8.72 1.99 16.18
N TYR A 363 -8.77 3.00 17.04
CA TYR A 363 -8.62 4.39 16.58
C TYR A 363 -7.21 4.59 16.03
N ILE A 364 -7.10 5.40 14.99
CA ILE A 364 -5.84 5.66 14.31
C ILE A 364 -5.04 6.65 15.13
N GLU A 365 -3.94 6.19 15.76
CA GLU A 365 -3.12 7.00 16.65
C GLU A 365 -1.64 6.84 16.33
N TYR A 366 -0.87 7.94 16.34
CA TYR A 366 0.52 7.91 15.89
C TYR A 366 1.40 6.94 16.70
N ASN A 367 1.20 6.88 18.02
CA ASN A 367 2.00 6.01 18.88
C ASN A 367 1.60 4.52 18.84
N ASN A 368 0.53 4.15 18.13
CA ASN A 368 0.22 2.73 17.87
C ASN A 368 1.35 2.01 17.12
N ARG A 369 2.25 2.76 16.45
CA ARG A 369 3.50 2.26 15.82
C ARG A 369 4.42 1.48 16.75
N GLY A 370 4.30 1.68 18.06
CA GLY A 370 5.13 1.00 19.07
C GLY A 370 4.64 -0.40 19.46
N ASP A 371 3.47 -0.83 18.98
CA ASP A 371 2.83 -2.07 19.43
C ASP A 371 3.29 -3.30 18.67
N TYR A 372 3.40 -4.40 19.40
CA TYR A 372 3.60 -5.75 18.88
C TYR A 372 2.41 -6.19 18.02
N VAL A 373 1.18 -5.83 18.42
CA VAL A 373 -0.04 -6.26 17.73
C VAL A 373 -0.23 -5.53 16.40
N ASP A 374 0.21 -4.28 16.31
CA ASP A 374 0.20 -3.47 15.08
C ASP A 374 1.56 -3.54 14.38
N SER A 375 2.07 -4.76 14.14
CA SER A 375 3.43 -5.03 13.64
C SER A 375 3.82 -4.31 12.33
N TYR A 376 2.86 -3.69 11.63
CA TYR A 376 3.07 -2.90 10.42
C TYR A 376 2.61 -1.44 10.56
N GLY A 377 2.15 -1.00 11.74
CA GLY A 377 1.62 0.34 11.94
C GLY A 377 0.31 0.62 11.20
N ALA A 378 -0.49 -0.40 10.89
CA ALA A 378 -1.74 -0.26 10.13
C ALA A 378 -2.77 0.63 10.83
N ASN A 379 -2.72 0.73 12.17
CA ASN A 379 -3.59 1.58 12.98
C ASN A 379 -2.90 2.88 13.41
N SER A 380 -1.90 3.35 12.65
CA SER A 380 -1.04 4.46 13.07
C SER A 380 -0.72 5.47 11.96
N ARG A 381 -1.61 5.54 10.96
CA ARG A 381 -1.44 6.28 9.72
C ARG A 381 -2.69 7.09 9.43
N ALA A 382 -2.72 8.33 9.89
CA ALA A 382 -3.77 9.26 9.46
C ALA A 382 -3.62 9.61 7.96
N GLY A 383 -4.73 9.93 7.30
CA GLY A 383 -4.79 10.20 5.87
C GLY A 383 -5.98 9.55 5.18
N ASN A 384 -5.91 9.44 3.86
CA ASN A 384 -6.98 8.86 3.09
C ASN A 384 -6.93 7.34 3.18
N TYR A 385 -7.90 6.75 3.88
CA TYR A 385 -8.21 5.33 3.74
C TYR A 385 -9.03 5.13 2.48
N TYR A 386 -8.89 3.98 1.84
CA TYR A 386 -9.61 3.70 0.61
C TYR A 386 -10.51 2.50 0.77
N PHE A 387 -11.71 2.62 0.21
CA PHE A 387 -12.69 1.55 0.17
C PHE A 387 -12.95 1.22 -1.29
N ALA A 388 -12.54 0.03 -1.71
CA ALA A 388 -12.73 -0.43 -3.08
C ALA A 388 -13.82 -1.49 -3.11
N VAL A 389 -14.72 -1.41 -4.09
CA VAL A 389 -15.83 -2.35 -4.27
C VAL A 389 -15.69 -3.06 -5.61
N SER A 390 -15.83 -4.38 -5.59
CA SER A 390 -15.84 -5.23 -6.78
C SER A 390 -16.97 -6.25 -6.71
N MET A 391 -17.23 -6.96 -7.80
CA MET A 391 -18.18 -8.07 -7.80
C MET A 391 -17.45 -9.38 -7.52
N ARG A 392 -18.08 -10.26 -6.73
CA ARG A 392 -17.57 -11.61 -6.53
C ARG A 392 -17.75 -12.43 -7.81
N GLY A 393 -16.65 -12.90 -8.41
CA GLY A 393 -16.62 -13.54 -9.73
C GLY A 393 -17.71 -14.60 -9.98
N SER A 394 -17.95 -15.51 -9.04
CA SER A 394 -18.97 -16.58 -9.18
C SER A 394 -20.42 -16.08 -9.27
N ASN A 395 -20.69 -14.83 -8.90
CA ASN A 395 -22.02 -14.24 -8.96
C ASN A 395 -22.20 -13.33 -10.19
N ALA A 396 -21.11 -12.97 -10.86
CA ALA A 396 -21.11 -12.06 -12.00
C ALA A 396 -21.69 -12.70 -13.27
N GLU A 397 -21.61 -14.02 -13.40
CA GLU A 397 -22.24 -14.77 -14.50
C GLU A 397 -23.74 -14.49 -14.63
N LYS A 398 -24.42 -14.15 -13.53
CA LYS A 398 -25.87 -13.95 -13.50
C LYS A 398 -26.33 -12.59 -14.02
N LEU A 399 -25.41 -11.64 -14.20
CA LEU A 399 -25.79 -10.28 -14.57
C LEU A 399 -25.82 -10.04 -16.08
N GLU A 400 -25.19 -10.87 -16.92
CA GLU A 400 -25.14 -10.66 -18.39
C GLU A 400 -24.91 -9.19 -18.81
N GLY A 401 -24.08 -8.44 -18.06
CA GLY A 401 -23.78 -7.02 -18.30
C GLY A 401 -24.73 -6.01 -17.65
N ALA A 402 -25.72 -6.47 -16.88
CA ALA A 402 -26.60 -5.63 -16.09
C ALA A 402 -25.87 -4.95 -14.92
N GLU A 403 -26.29 -3.73 -14.62
CA GLU A 403 -25.79 -2.98 -13.47
C GLU A 403 -26.30 -3.56 -12.15
N GLN A 404 -25.37 -3.86 -11.25
CA GLN A 404 -25.66 -4.26 -9.87
C GLN A 404 -25.54 -3.06 -8.96
N PRO A 405 -26.66 -2.54 -8.42
CA PRO A 405 -26.61 -1.45 -7.46
C PRO A 405 -26.13 -1.94 -6.09
N PHE A 406 -25.38 -1.10 -5.40
CA PHE A 406 -25.02 -1.27 -4.01
C PHE A 406 -25.11 0.06 -3.28
N GLU A 407 -25.17 -0.01 -1.95
CA GLU A 407 -25.17 1.17 -1.10
C GLU A 407 -24.06 1.09 -0.07
N ILE A 408 -23.44 2.25 0.20
CA ILE A 408 -22.42 2.43 1.23
C ILE A 408 -22.92 3.43 2.26
N SER A 409 -22.81 3.12 3.54
CA SER A 409 -23.04 4.05 4.64
C SER A 409 -21.75 4.24 5.43
N VAL A 410 -21.39 5.50 5.73
CA VAL A 410 -20.10 5.85 6.33
C VAL A 410 -20.31 6.53 7.67
N LEU A 411 -19.50 6.13 8.65
CA LEU A 411 -19.36 6.81 9.93
C LEU A 411 -17.87 6.94 10.24
N MET A 412 -17.41 8.17 10.47
CA MET A 412 -16.13 8.41 11.12
C MET A 412 -16.34 8.31 12.63
N ASP A 413 -15.84 7.22 13.21
CA ASP A 413 -15.94 6.93 14.65
C ASP A 413 -14.73 7.53 15.38
N GLY A 414 -14.95 8.07 16.57
CA GLY A 414 -13.92 8.80 17.34
C GLY A 414 -13.84 10.30 17.05
N GLU A 415 -13.21 11.02 17.98
CA GLU A 415 -12.98 12.46 17.89
C GLU A 415 -11.53 12.74 17.49
N PRO A 416 -11.25 13.80 16.69
CA PRO A 416 -9.89 14.14 16.33
C PRO A 416 -8.98 14.39 17.54
N THR A 417 -7.80 13.78 17.54
CA THR A 417 -6.75 13.96 18.55
C THR A 417 -5.54 14.67 17.96
N ILE A 418 -4.51 14.89 18.79
CA ILE A 418 -3.26 15.52 18.35
C ILE A 418 -2.34 14.49 17.70
N GLY A 419 -1.73 14.86 16.58
CA GLY A 419 -0.73 14.06 15.90
C GLY A 419 0.00 14.89 14.83
N PRO A 420 0.98 14.30 14.13
CA PRO A 420 1.69 15.00 13.07
C PRO A 420 0.77 15.48 11.95
N ASP A 421 1.04 16.66 11.41
CA ASP A 421 0.28 17.24 10.29
C ASP A 421 0.59 16.58 8.94
N TRP A 422 1.68 15.81 8.86
CA TRP A 422 2.11 15.16 7.62
C TRP A 422 1.11 14.08 7.16
N ARG A 423 0.88 14.00 5.85
CA ARG A 423 0.06 12.98 5.16
C ARG A 423 0.79 12.54 3.89
N PRO A 424 0.60 11.29 3.41
CA PRO A 424 1.16 10.83 2.15
C PRO A 424 0.77 11.74 0.98
N VAL A 425 1.69 11.96 0.04
CA VAL A 425 1.44 12.77 -1.16
C VAL A 425 0.75 11.94 -2.24
N GLU A 426 -0.26 12.50 -2.91
CA GLU A 426 -1.01 11.79 -3.96
C GLU A 426 -0.56 12.15 -5.39
N ASN A 427 0.45 12.99 -5.54
CA ASN A 427 0.90 13.46 -6.85
C ASN A 427 1.87 12.46 -7.51
N ASN A 428 1.96 12.53 -8.83
CA ASN A 428 3.03 11.86 -9.58
C ASN A 428 4.40 12.38 -9.12
N GLY A 429 5.38 11.47 -9.09
CA GLY A 429 6.75 11.81 -8.72
C GLY A 429 7.46 12.67 -9.77
N PRO A 430 8.60 13.28 -9.43
CA PRO A 430 9.47 13.92 -10.42
C PRO A 430 9.97 12.92 -11.47
N GLU A 431 10.53 13.42 -12.57
CA GLU A 431 11.22 12.59 -13.56
C GLU A 431 12.36 11.80 -12.89
N PRO A 432 12.46 10.47 -13.11
CA PRO A 432 13.57 9.66 -12.62
C PRO A 432 14.93 10.20 -13.03
N SER A 433 15.95 9.99 -12.21
CA SER A 433 17.28 10.61 -12.39
C SER A 433 18.43 9.64 -12.16
N ASP A 434 19.51 9.77 -12.93
CA ASP A 434 20.80 9.09 -12.69
C ASP A 434 21.57 9.63 -11.47
N GLN A 435 21.01 10.64 -10.80
CA GLN A 435 21.55 11.29 -9.61
C GLN A 435 20.49 11.36 -8.50
N PRO A 436 20.91 11.38 -7.22
CA PRO A 436 20.01 11.56 -6.07
C PRO A 436 19.00 12.70 -6.22
N ILE A 437 17.71 12.41 -5.95
CA ILE A 437 16.63 13.40 -5.89
C ILE A 437 16.28 13.68 -4.44
N LEU A 438 16.66 14.85 -3.92
CA LEU A 438 16.24 15.32 -2.61
C LEU A 438 15.10 16.34 -2.78
N SER A 439 13.94 16.02 -2.23
CA SER A 439 12.78 16.92 -2.26
C SER A 439 13.02 18.10 -1.31
N ASP A 440 13.37 19.28 -1.83
CA ASP A 440 13.38 20.55 -1.08
C ASP A 440 11.93 21.03 -0.86
N ARG A 441 11.17 20.42 0.06
CA ARG A 441 9.90 21.02 0.52
C ARG A 441 9.95 21.44 1.98
N VAL A 442 10.27 22.72 2.12
CA VAL A 442 10.01 23.57 3.29
C VAL A 442 8.52 23.50 3.66
N ALA A 443 8.24 23.43 4.97
CA ALA A 443 6.91 23.42 5.59
C ALA A 443 5.92 24.44 4.97
N PRO A 444 4.61 24.14 4.92
CA PRO A 444 3.62 25.10 4.43
C PRO A 444 3.40 26.20 5.47
N GLY A 445 3.91 27.40 5.19
CA GLY A 445 3.72 28.55 6.08
C GLY A 445 4.46 29.81 5.67
N THR A 446 4.06 30.43 4.56
CA THR A 446 3.79 31.88 4.41
C THR A 446 3.79 32.27 2.93
N THR A 447 2.61 32.52 2.39
CA THR A 447 2.44 33.36 1.22
C THR A 447 2.94 34.76 1.55
N LYS A 448 4.15 35.13 1.09
CA LYS A 448 4.47 36.54 0.89
C LYS A 448 4.21 36.91 -0.55
N SER A 449 3.02 37.50 -0.72
CA SER A 449 2.64 38.32 -1.85
C SER A 449 3.79 39.24 -2.25
N GLY A 450 4.08 39.28 -3.55
CA GLY A 450 5.00 40.25 -4.14
C GLY A 450 4.55 41.69 -3.91
N SER A 451 5.54 42.56 -3.75
CA SER A 451 5.44 43.96 -4.14
C SER A 451 6.86 44.49 -4.40
N ALA A 452 7.11 44.89 -5.64
CA ALA A 452 8.26 45.72 -5.99
C ALA A 452 7.99 47.17 -5.55
N ASP A 453 8.95 47.81 -4.88
CA ASP A 453 9.71 48.95 -5.43
C ASP A 453 10.59 49.67 -4.38
N GLN A 454 11.81 49.99 -4.83
CA GLN A 454 12.72 51.09 -4.48
C GLN A 454 12.81 51.65 -3.05
N ALA A 455 14.01 51.65 -2.46
CA ALA A 455 14.98 52.75 -2.60
C ALA A 455 16.18 52.61 -1.62
N THR A 456 17.31 53.11 -2.11
CA THR A 456 18.63 53.32 -1.51
C THR A 456 18.66 54.00 -0.13
N SER A 457 19.60 53.58 0.74
CA SER A 457 20.56 54.49 1.39
C SER A 457 21.67 53.73 2.12
N ASP A 458 22.92 54.03 1.76
CA ASP A 458 24.13 53.76 2.53
C ASP A 458 24.07 54.42 3.92
N SER A 459 24.65 53.76 4.93
CA SER A 459 25.59 54.40 5.86
C SER A 459 26.25 53.40 6.81
N ASP A 460 27.58 53.44 6.79
CA ASP A 460 28.55 52.94 7.78
C ASP A 460 28.12 53.08 9.26
N SER A 461 28.54 52.14 10.11
CA SER A 461 29.69 52.37 11.02
C SER A 461 29.80 51.30 12.13
N SER A 462 30.92 50.56 12.08
CA SER A 462 31.92 50.31 13.15
C SER A 462 31.58 49.83 14.58
N ALA A 463 32.52 48.98 15.04
CA ALA A 463 33.09 48.82 16.40
C ALA A 463 32.45 47.73 17.29
N THR A 464 33.05 46.54 17.41
CA THR A 464 34.20 46.12 18.26
C THR A 464 33.90 46.04 19.77
N ASP A 465 33.94 44.83 20.32
CA ASP A 465 34.87 44.31 21.35
C ASP A 465 34.24 43.04 22.00
N GLN A 466 34.90 41.88 21.99
CA GLN A 466 35.89 41.41 22.99
C GLN A 466 35.40 41.56 24.44
N ALA A 467 35.60 40.65 25.40
CA ALA A 467 36.08 39.28 25.50
C ALA A 467 35.96 38.90 27.01
N ALA A 468 36.05 37.59 27.28
CA ALA A 468 36.68 36.98 28.45
C ALA A 468 35.96 36.91 29.83
N ASP A 469 35.91 35.65 30.28
CA ASP A 469 36.24 35.09 31.60
C ASP A 469 35.47 35.55 32.86
N SER A 470 34.93 34.58 33.60
CA SER A 470 35.70 34.02 34.73
C SER A 470 35.02 32.80 35.38
N GLU A 471 35.89 31.93 35.87
CA GLU A 471 35.70 30.63 36.51
C GLU A 471 35.10 30.65 37.93
N GLN A 472 34.52 29.50 38.28
CA GLN A 472 34.60 28.74 39.56
C GLN A 472 34.28 29.42 40.91
N ASN A 473 33.38 28.76 41.66
CA ASN A 473 33.63 28.10 42.96
C ASN A 473 32.31 27.44 43.44
N LEU A 474 32.24 26.10 43.56
CA LEU A 474 32.59 25.24 44.71
C LEU A 474 31.57 25.21 45.87
N ALA A 475 30.97 24.03 45.98
CA ALA A 475 30.72 23.21 47.18
C ALA A 475 29.69 23.62 48.25
N ASN A 476 28.72 22.72 48.47
CA ASN A 476 28.57 21.93 49.71
C ASN A 476 27.49 20.85 49.50
N THR A 477 27.84 19.55 49.54
CA THR A 477 27.75 18.60 50.69
C THR A 477 26.32 18.39 51.18
N SER A 478 25.81 17.21 51.55
CA SER A 478 26.26 15.81 51.64
C SER A 478 25.03 15.04 52.16
N GLU A 479 24.74 13.82 51.71
CA GLU A 479 24.74 12.57 52.51
C GLU A 479 23.50 11.76 52.07
N ASN A 480 23.40 10.43 52.09
CA ASN A 480 24.31 9.29 52.25
C ASN A 480 23.38 8.06 52.21
N ARG A 481 23.70 6.99 51.47
CA ARG A 481 23.52 5.57 51.88
C ARG A 481 23.65 4.60 50.70
N GLY A 482 24.63 3.69 50.82
CA GLY A 482 24.31 2.27 50.73
C GLY A 482 24.76 1.50 49.49
N PHE A 483 26.08 1.32 49.36
CA PHE A 483 26.71 0.19 48.70
C PHE A 483 26.28 -1.13 49.36
N LEU A 484 25.74 -2.09 48.60
CA LEU A 484 25.78 -3.57 48.73
C LEU A 484 24.62 -4.19 47.95
N GLY A 485 24.88 -4.93 46.85
CA GLY A 485 23.81 -5.73 46.23
C GLY A 485 23.99 -6.29 44.83
N ASN A 486 25.15 -6.21 44.17
CA ASN A 486 25.35 -6.85 42.86
C ASN A 486 26.09 -8.18 42.99
N LEU A 487 25.38 -9.22 43.46
CA LEU A 487 25.83 -10.61 43.37
C LEU A 487 24.68 -11.61 43.58
N LEU A 488 23.61 -11.57 42.74
CA LEU A 488 22.56 -12.60 42.79
C LEU A 488 21.73 -12.81 41.51
N ILE A 489 22.21 -12.44 40.32
CA ILE A 489 21.46 -12.65 39.05
C ILE A 489 22.10 -13.72 38.12
N MET A 490 23.32 -14.20 38.42
CA MET A 490 23.98 -15.23 37.60
C MET A 490 23.73 -16.68 38.04
N SER A 491 22.93 -16.94 39.08
CA SER A 491 22.64 -18.32 39.55
C SER A 491 21.28 -18.87 39.12
N LEU A 492 20.38 -18.04 38.58
CA LEU A 492 19.03 -18.47 38.17
C LEU A 492 18.98 -19.02 36.72
N VAL A 493 19.88 -18.56 35.84
CA VAL A 493 19.94 -19.01 34.44
C VAL A 493 20.51 -20.43 34.31
N ALA A 494 21.46 -20.80 35.17
CA ALA A 494 22.05 -22.14 35.17
C ALA A 494 21.07 -23.23 35.68
N LEU A 495 20.14 -22.88 36.57
CA LEU A 495 19.17 -23.81 37.15
C LEU A 495 17.99 -24.08 36.20
N LEU A 496 17.61 -23.10 35.37
CA LEU A 496 16.59 -23.26 34.33
C LEU A 496 17.10 -24.11 33.15
N ALA A 497 18.36 -23.96 32.75
CA ALA A 497 18.96 -24.77 31.68
C ALA A 497 19.02 -26.27 32.04
N LEU A 498 19.29 -26.61 33.31
CA LEU A 498 19.32 -28.01 33.78
C LEU A 498 17.93 -28.64 33.86
N LEU A 499 16.88 -27.86 34.16
CA LEU A 499 15.49 -28.35 34.18
C LEU A 499 14.96 -28.65 32.77
N ILE A 500 15.33 -27.83 31.78
CA ILE A 500 14.94 -28.02 30.38
C ILE A 500 15.62 -29.26 29.78
N ILE A 501 16.91 -29.49 30.09
CA ILE A 501 17.63 -30.69 29.66
C ILE A 501 17.05 -31.95 30.32
N GLY A 502 16.66 -31.89 31.59
CA GLY A 502 15.98 -33.00 32.28
C GLY A 502 14.63 -33.37 31.65
N ALA A 503 13.83 -32.38 31.26
CA ALA A 503 12.53 -32.60 30.61
C ALA A 503 12.67 -33.22 29.21
N LEU A 504 13.67 -32.78 28.43
CA LEU A 504 13.96 -33.34 27.11
C LEU A 504 14.41 -34.81 27.17
N ILE A 505 15.22 -35.17 28.17
CA ILE A 505 15.65 -36.56 28.38
C ILE A 505 14.46 -37.45 28.81
N ALA A 506 13.54 -36.93 29.64
CA ALA A 506 12.33 -37.66 30.02
C ALA A 506 11.38 -37.92 28.84
N VAL A 507 11.20 -36.94 27.95
CA VAL A 507 10.37 -37.08 26.74
C VAL A 507 10.97 -38.09 25.74
N LEU A 508 12.30 -38.10 25.59
CA LEU A 508 13.00 -39.07 24.74
C LEU A 508 12.91 -40.50 25.29
N LEU A 509 12.97 -40.68 26.61
CA LEU A 509 12.78 -41.99 27.25
C LEU A 509 11.33 -42.50 27.15
N LEU A 510 10.34 -41.60 27.23
CA LEU A 510 8.93 -41.95 27.06
C LEU A 510 8.58 -42.30 25.59
N ARG A 511 9.18 -41.62 24.61
CA ARG A 511 9.02 -41.95 23.17
C ARG A 511 9.65 -43.30 22.82
N LYS A 512 10.79 -43.65 23.42
CA LYS A 512 11.45 -44.95 23.19
C LYS A 512 10.65 -46.14 23.75
N ASN A 513 9.81 -45.92 24.76
CA ASN A 513 8.96 -46.97 25.34
C ASN A 513 7.63 -47.16 24.58
N LYS A 514 7.11 -46.13 23.90
CA LYS A 514 5.90 -46.25 23.07
C LYS A 514 6.11 -47.01 21.75
N SER A 515 7.33 -47.06 21.25
CA SER A 515 7.70 -47.80 20.01
C SER A 515 7.66 -49.33 20.16
N LYS A 516 7.58 -49.88 21.38
CA LYS A 516 7.59 -51.34 21.60
C LYS A 516 6.21 -52.00 21.62
N ASN A 517 5.11 -51.23 21.61
CA ASN A 517 3.74 -51.75 21.76
C ASN A 517 2.78 -51.27 20.66
N ALA A 518 3.16 -51.38 19.39
CA ALA A 518 2.22 -51.23 18.28
C ALA A 518 1.80 -52.61 17.75
N PRO A 519 0.49 -52.94 17.65
CA PRO A 519 0.01 -54.17 17.03
C PRO A 519 0.18 -54.11 15.50
N PRO A 520 0.34 -55.26 14.82
CA PRO A 520 0.62 -55.29 13.38
C PRO A 520 -0.61 -54.89 12.55
N PRO A 521 -0.42 -54.35 11.34
CA PRO A 521 -1.51 -53.94 10.47
C PRO A 521 -2.18 -55.17 9.83
N TYR A 522 -3.51 -55.18 9.86
CA TYR A 522 -4.32 -56.11 9.08
C TYR A 522 -4.30 -55.71 7.60
N GLY A 523 -4.04 -56.68 6.73
CA GLY A 523 -4.58 -56.75 5.36
C GLY A 523 -5.27 -58.13 5.20
N PRO A 524 -5.76 -58.50 4.01
CA PRO A 524 -5.91 -57.72 2.77
C PRO A 524 -7.27 -57.00 2.64
#